data_AF-A0A7V4CWI5-F1
#
_entry.id   AF-A0A7V4CWI5-F1
#
_cell.length_a   1.000
_cell.length_b   1.000
_cell.length_c   1.000
_cell.angle_alpha   90.00
_cell.angle_beta   90.00
_cell.angle_gamma   90.00
#
_symmetry.space_group_name_H-M   'P 1'
#
loop_
_entity.id
_entity.type
_entity.pdbx_description
1 polymer ?
#
loop_
_entity_poly.entity_id
_entity_poly.type
_entity_poly.pdbx_seq_one_letter_code
_entity_poly.pdbx_strand_id
1 'polypeptide(L)'
;MPVEDGTFDYAVGIHVLQDLPYVDVVPALREVRRVLKPGGVLRRGLPDLGRAARAYVDGDRRYFYIDDGEVRSLGGKVRGERPEIAALDNRERESLFVEATR
;
A
#
# COMPACT_ATOMS: atom_id res chain seq x y z
N MET A 1 -18.69 -9.52 -16.73
CA MET A 1 -18.53 -10.96 -16.47
C MET A 1 -17.51 -11.13 -15.36
N PRO A 2 -17.74 -11.99 -14.35
CA PRO A 2 -16.71 -12.32 -13.36
C PRO A 2 -15.56 -13.08 -14.03
N VAL A 3 -14.34 -12.91 -13.49
CA VAL A 3 -13.12 -13.60 -13.99
C VAL A 3 -13.13 -15.06 -13.52
N GLU A 4 -12.73 -16.01 -14.38
CA GLU A 4 -12.65 -17.42 -13.99
C GLU A 4 -11.58 -17.72 -12.93
N ASP A 5 -11.68 -18.90 -12.31
CA ASP A 5 -10.67 -19.43 -11.39
C ASP A 5 -9.38 -19.75 -12.15
N GLY A 6 -8.22 -19.47 -11.56
CA GLY A 6 -6.94 -19.91 -12.11
C GLY A 6 -6.58 -19.31 -13.47
N THR A 7 -7.05 -18.09 -13.75
CA THR A 7 -6.79 -17.40 -15.02
C THR A 7 -5.38 -16.83 -15.10
N PHE A 8 -4.87 -16.24 -14.01
CA PHE A 8 -3.64 -15.46 -14.04
C PHE A 8 -2.43 -16.21 -13.48
N ASP A 9 -1.28 -16.09 -14.14
CA ASP A 9 0.01 -16.53 -13.58
C ASP A 9 0.56 -15.53 -12.54
N TYR A 10 0.14 -14.27 -12.64
CA TYR A 10 0.65 -13.18 -11.83
C TYR A 10 -0.43 -12.13 -11.52
N ALA A 11 -0.42 -11.61 -10.29
CA ALA A 11 -1.28 -10.51 -9.86
C ALA A 11 -0.45 -9.45 -9.13
N VAL A 12 -0.71 -8.17 -9.43
CA VAL A 12 0.01 -7.04 -8.84
C VAL A 12 -0.97 -6.08 -8.19
N GLY A 13 -0.71 -5.71 -6.95
CA GLY A 13 -1.42 -4.63 -6.25
C GLY A 13 -0.43 -3.64 -5.64
N ILE A 14 -0.43 -2.40 -6.12
CA ILE A 14 0.49 -1.35 -5.66
C ILE A 14 -0.35 -0.25 -5.04
N HIS A 15 -0.19 -0.02 -3.73
CA HIS A 15 -0.93 0.99 -2.98
C HIS A 15 -2.46 0.87 -3.11
N VAL A 16 -2.98 -0.36 -3.09
CA VAL A 16 -4.44 -0.61 -3.17
C VAL A 16 -5.00 -1.24 -1.89
N LEU A 17 -4.24 -2.12 -1.22
CA LEU A 17 -4.79 -2.90 -0.10
C LEU A 17 -5.14 -2.02 1.11
N GLN A 18 -4.39 -0.93 1.31
CA GLN A 18 -4.59 0.00 2.42
C GLN A 18 -5.81 0.91 2.25
N ASP A 19 -6.36 0.99 1.04
CA ASP A 19 -7.57 1.78 0.74
C ASP A 19 -8.84 0.97 0.94
N LEU A 20 -8.73 -0.35 1.14
CA LEU A 20 -9.87 -1.20 1.44
C LEU A 20 -10.31 -1.03 2.90
N PRO A 21 -11.62 -1.04 3.18
CA PRO A 21 -12.11 -1.27 4.53
C PRO A 21 -11.50 -2.54 5.10
N TYR A 22 -11.13 -2.52 6.38
CA TYR A 22 -10.45 -3.65 7.03
C TYR A 22 -11.22 -4.98 6.87
N VAL A 23 -12.55 -4.92 6.90
CA VAL A 23 -13.44 -6.07 6.73
C VAL A 23 -13.35 -6.71 5.33
N ASP A 24 -12.94 -5.94 4.33
CA ASP A 24 -12.88 -6.37 2.93
C ASP A 24 -11.50 -6.87 2.51
N VAL A 25 -10.47 -6.65 3.33
CA VAL A 25 -9.09 -7.08 3.05
C VAL A 25 -9.01 -8.59 2.82
N VAL A 26 -9.54 -9.40 3.73
CA VAL A 26 -9.48 -10.87 3.60
C VAL A 26 -10.33 -11.38 2.44
N PRO A 27 -11.58 -10.94 2.25
CA PRO A 27 -12.36 -11.24 1.04
C PRO A 27 -11.62 -10.92 -0.26
N ALA A 28 -11.04 -9.73 -0.38
CA ALA A 28 -10.30 -9.32 -1.57
C ALA A 28 -9.09 -10.21 -1.83
N LEU A 29 -8.33 -10.57 -0.79
CA LEU A 29 -7.17 -11.47 -0.95
C LEU A 29 -7.58 -12.89 -1.32
N ARG A 30 -8.72 -13.38 -0.84
CA ARG A 30 -9.29 -14.67 -1.28
C ARG A 30 -9.65 -14.64 -2.76
N GLU A 31 -10.21 -13.53 -3.23
CA GLU A 31 -10.57 -13.36 -4.62
C GLU A 31 -9.34 -13.31 -5.53
N VAL A 32 -8.31 -12.55 -5.15
CA VAL A 32 -7.02 -12.55 -5.85
C VAL A 32 -6.41 -13.96 -5.88
N ARG A 33 -6.46 -14.70 -4.77
CA ARG A 33 -6.02 -16.09 -4.74
C ARG A 33 -6.85 -16.99 -5.66
N ARG A 34 -8.16 -16.80 -5.75
CA ARG A 34 -9.07 -17.61 -6.59
C ARG A 34 -8.70 -17.49 -8.08
N VAL A 35 -8.39 -16.28 -8.53
CA VAL A 35 -8.08 -16.02 -9.95
C VAL A 35 -6.64 -16.35 -10.34
N LEU A 36 -5.72 -16.55 -9.38
CA LEU A 36 -4.35 -17.00 -9.66
C LEU A 36 -4.29 -18.49 -9.95
N LYS A 37 -3.47 -18.95 -10.90
CA LYS A 37 -3.19 -20.38 -11.09
C LYS A 37 -2.51 -20.99 -9.85
N PRO A 38 -2.59 -22.31 -9.61
CA PRO A 38 -1.68 -22.97 -8.67
C PRO A 38 -0.23 -22.64 -9.03
N GLY A 39 0.57 -22.17 -8.06
CA GLY A 39 1.93 -21.68 -8.32
C GLY A 39 2.01 -20.25 -8.87
N GLY A 40 0.88 -19.59 -9.13
CA GLY A 40 0.84 -18.18 -9.52
C GLY A 40 1.24 -17.26 -8.37
N VAL A 41 1.78 -16.09 -8.70
CA VAL A 41 2.38 -15.16 -7.73
C VAL A 41 1.55 -13.89 -7.59
N LEU A 42 1.33 -13.48 -6.33
CA LEU A 42 0.85 -12.17 -5.96
C LEU A 42 2.03 -11.31 -5.50
N ARG A 43 2.31 -10.19 -6.18
CA ARG A 43 3.23 -9.16 -5.71
C ARG A 43 2.46 -7.93 -5.23
N ARG A 44 2.84 -7.42 -4.07
CA ARG A 44 2.23 -6.21 -3.49
C ARG A 44 3.29 -5.21 -3.12
N GLY A 45 2.98 -3.93 -3.33
CA GLY A 45 3.71 -2.80 -2.74
C GLY A 45 2.74 -2.02 -1.85
N LEU A 46 3.06 -1.91 -0.56
CA LEU A 46 2.24 -1.20 0.44
C LEU A 46 3.11 -0.21 1.20
N PRO A 47 2.57 0.91 1.70
CA PRO A 47 3.31 1.75 2.64
C PRO A 47 3.83 0.94 3.84
N ASP A 48 5.10 1.08 4.18
CA ASP A 48 5.70 0.54 5.40
C ASP A 48 5.25 1.43 6.56
N LEU A 49 4.05 1.12 7.08
CA LEU A 49 3.46 1.83 8.20
C LEU A 49 4.36 1.78 9.45
N GLY A 50 5.16 0.73 9.60
CA GLY A 50 6.11 0.61 10.71
C GLY A 50 7.23 1.65 10.62
N ARG A 51 7.82 1.85 9.43
CA ARG A 51 8.80 2.92 9.19
C ARG A 51 8.18 4.30 9.37
N ALA A 52 7.00 4.53 8.83
CA ALA A 52 6.30 5.80 8.96
C ALA A 52 5.98 6.13 10.43
N ALA A 53 5.51 5.16 11.20
CA ALA A 53 5.24 5.33 12.62
C ALA A 53 6.52 5.65 13.41
N ARG A 54 7.64 4.96 13.13
CA ARG A 54 8.93 5.26 13.78
C ARG A 54 9.41 6.67 13.46
N ALA A 55 9.41 7.05 12.18
CA ALA A 55 9.80 8.40 11.77
C ALA A 55 8.93 9.49 12.42
N TYR A 56 7.63 9.22 12.60
CA TYR A 56 6.73 10.13 13.31
C TYR A 56 7.13 10.27 14.80
N VAL A 57 7.34 9.15 15.49
CA VAL A 57 7.71 9.13 16.92
C VAL A 57 9.09 9.77 17.15
N ASP A 58 10.05 9.50 16.27
CA ASP A 58 11.41 10.02 16.35
C ASP A 58 11.50 11.50 15.91
N GLY A 59 10.42 12.06 15.37
CA GLY A 59 10.39 13.44 14.88
C GLY A 59 11.14 13.66 13.56
N ASP A 60 11.44 12.60 12.78
CA ASP A 60 12.17 12.71 11.52
C ASP A 60 11.29 13.28 10.40
N ARG A 61 11.28 14.61 10.32
CA ARG A 61 10.48 15.37 9.36
C ARG A 61 10.88 15.10 7.89
N ARG A 62 12.10 14.62 7.64
CA ARG A 62 12.64 14.36 6.29
C ARG A 62 12.10 13.07 5.68
N TYR A 63 11.53 12.19 6.51
CA TYR A 63 10.86 10.98 6.05
C TYR A 63 9.60 11.31 5.24
N PHE A 64 8.94 12.44 5.55
CA PHE A 64 7.68 12.84 4.93
C PHE A 64 7.90 13.90 3.86
N TYR A 65 7.16 13.80 2.75
CA TYR A 65 7.38 14.60 1.54
C TYR A 65 6.68 15.95 1.56
N ILE A 66 5.72 16.13 2.45
CA ILE A 66 5.03 17.40 2.61
C ILE A 66 6.05 18.38 3.17
N ASP A 67 6.24 19.52 2.54
CA ASP A 67 7.24 20.49 2.99
C ASP A 67 6.89 21.06 4.37
N ASP A 68 7.90 21.50 5.12
CA ASP A 68 7.69 22.10 6.44
C ASP A 68 6.82 23.37 6.40
N GLY A 69 6.91 24.16 5.33
CA GLY A 69 6.11 25.36 5.13
C GLY A 69 4.64 25.08 4.81
N GLU A 70 4.29 23.85 4.44
CA GLU A 70 2.93 23.48 4.05
C GLU A 70 2.05 22.98 5.20
N VAL A 71 2.66 22.68 6.35
CA VAL A 71 1.96 22.11 7.52
C VAL A 71 2.38 22.77 8.82
N ARG A 72 1.43 22.88 9.75
CA ARG A 72 1.69 23.49 11.07
C ARG A 72 2.38 22.56 12.07
N SER A 73 2.43 21.27 11.78
CA SER A 73 2.98 20.24 12.68
C SER A 73 3.45 19.02 11.90
N LEU A 74 4.23 18.16 12.56
CA LEU A 74 4.62 16.86 11.99
C LEU A 74 3.40 15.97 11.69
N GLY A 75 2.34 16.05 12.50
CA GLY A 75 1.09 15.33 12.26
C GLY A 75 0.41 15.71 10.93
N GLY A 76 0.55 16.98 10.52
CA GLY A 76 0.07 17.42 9.20
C GLY A 76 0.80 16.76 8.03
N LYS A 77 2.02 16.25 8.26
CA LYS A 77 2.79 15.54 7.21
C LYS A 77 2.33 14.10 6.98
N VAL A 78 1.73 13.47 8.00
CA VAL A 78 1.29 12.06 7.95
C VAL A 78 0.01 11.91 7.14
N ARG A 79 -0.85 12.94 7.16
CA ARG A 79 -2.11 12.97 6.44
C ARG A 79 -2.04 14.10 5.42
N GLY A 80 -1.55 13.79 4.22
CA GLY A 80 -1.59 14.77 3.13
C GLY A 80 -3.03 15.21 2.87
N GLU A 81 -3.34 16.46 3.19
CA GLU A 81 -4.69 17.01 2.99
C GLU A 81 -5.00 17.25 1.50
N ARG A 82 -4.02 17.04 0.62
CA ARG A 82 -4.15 17.19 -0.83
C ARG A 82 -4.28 15.83 -1.54
N PRO A 83 -5.42 15.55 -2.19
CA PRO A 83 -5.65 14.30 -2.93
C PRO A 83 -4.57 13.96 -3.97
N GLU A 84 -3.96 15.00 -4.54
CA GLU A 84 -2.93 14.90 -5.58
C GLU A 84 -1.62 14.29 -5.06
N ILE A 85 -1.34 14.41 -3.76
CA ILE A 85 -0.13 13.88 -3.11
C ILE A 85 -0.33 12.42 -2.69
N ALA A 86 -1.55 12.05 -2.27
CA ALA A 86 -1.88 10.67 -1.89
C ALA A 86 -1.72 9.67 -3.06
N ALA A 87 -1.96 10.12 -4.29
CA ALA A 87 -1.82 9.31 -5.50
C ALA A 87 -0.37 9.09 -5.96
N LEU A 88 0.60 9.81 -5.37
CA LEU A 88 2.03 9.73 -5.72
C LEU A 88 2.84 8.84 -4.78
N ASP A 89 2.19 8.23 -3.78
CA ASP A 89 2.87 7.34 -2.85
C ASP A 89 3.14 6.00 -3.54
N ASN A 90 4.27 5.92 -4.25
CA ASN A 90 4.73 4.68 -4.90
C ASN A 90 6.26 4.69 -4.92
N ARG A 91 6.87 4.50 -3.75
CA ARG A 91 8.32 4.68 -3.57
C ARG A 91 8.98 3.45 -3.00
N GLU A 92 9.98 2.97 -3.73
CA GLU A 92 10.74 1.75 -3.44
C GLU A 92 11.33 1.68 -2.02
N ARG A 93 11.65 2.83 -1.39
CA ARG A 93 12.24 2.90 -0.03
C ARG A 93 11.23 2.84 1.11
N GLU A 94 9.96 3.11 0.82
CA GLU A 94 8.87 3.20 1.79
C GLU A 94 7.81 2.15 1.54
N SER A 95 7.86 1.48 0.39
CA SER A 95 7.00 0.37 0.10
C SER A 95 7.57 -0.92 0.70
N LEU A 96 6.79 -1.57 1.54
CA LEU A 96 6.98 -2.97 1.88
C LEU A 96 6.52 -3.81 0.68
N PHE A 97 7.47 -4.48 0.04
CA PHE A 97 7.17 -5.44 -1.00
C PHE A 97 6.95 -6.83 -0.39
N VAL A 98 5.80 -7.42 -0.71
CA VAL A 98 5.45 -8.76 -0.26
C VAL A 98 5.06 -9.60 -1.47
N GLU A 99 5.68 -10.76 -1.58
CA GLU A 99 5.32 -11.77 -2.57
C GLU A 99 4.75 -13.01 -1.89
N ALA A 100 3.73 -13.60 -2.51
CA ALA A 100 3.13 -14.84 -2.07
C ALA A 100 2.78 -15.71 -3.28
N THR A 101 2.90 -17.02 -3.12
CA THR A 101 2.49 -18.02 -4.12
C THR A 101 1.17 -18.68 -3.68
N ARG A 102 0.25 -18.93 -4.62
CA ARG A 102 -1.04 -19.58 -4.34
C ARG A 102 -0.92 -21.02 -3.84
#